data_AF-A0ABD6D588-F1
#
_entry.id   AF-A0ABD6D588-F1
#
_cell.length_a   1.000
_cell.length_b   1.000
_cell.length_c   1.000
_cell.angle_alpha   90.00
_cell.angle_beta   90.00
_cell.angle_gamma   90.00
#
_symmetry.space_group_name_H-M   'P 1'
#
loop_
_entity.id
_entity.type
_entity.pdbx_description
1 polymer ?
#
loop_
_entity_poly.entity_id
_entity_poly.type
_entity_poly.pdbx_seq_one_letter_code
_entity_poly.pdbx_strand_id
1 'polypeptide(L)' 'MMLIGLLWMALLIALPVYIVYWLTTRSPSDGPTEDSALAVLQERYARGEIDDEEFERRRARLTPDGGRY' A
#
# COMPACT_ATOMS: atom_id res chain seq x y z
N MET A 1 -32.80 -16.55 13.09
CA MET A 1 -32.15 -17.28 11.98
C MET A 1 -31.62 -16.36 10.87
N MET A 2 -32.27 -15.24 10.54
CA MET A 2 -31.77 -14.26 9.54
C MET A 2 -30.62 -13.36 10.03
N LEU A 3 -30.51 -13.16 11.34
CA LEU A 3 -29.51 -12.29 12.00
C LEU A 3 -28.07 -12.80 11.83
N ILE A 4 -27.89 -14.13 11.81
CA ILE A 4 -26.58 -14.77 11.64
C ILE A 4 -26.04 -14.55 10.22
N GLY A 5 -26.90 -14.63 9.18
CA GLY A 5 -26.48 -14.35 7.80
C GLY A 5 -26.03 -12.90 7.62
N LEU A 6 -26.69 -11.96 8.31
CA LEU A 6 -26.31 -10.54 8.27
C LEU A 6 -24.95 -10.30 8.95
N LEU A 7 -24.68 -10.98 10.07
CA LEU A 7 -23.37 -10.94 10.74
C LEU A 7 -22.26 -11.53 9.87
N TRP A 8 -22.51 -12.66 9.20
CA TRP A 8 -21.54 -13.26 8.27
C TRP A 8 -21.23 -12.34 7.09
N MET A 9 -22.25 -11.64 6.54
CA MET A 9 -22.05 -10.68 5.46
C MET A 9 -21.26 -9.44 5.92
N ALA A 10 -21.58 -8.91 7.11
CA ALA A 10 -20.83 -7.81 7.70
C ALA A 10 -19.37 -8.21 7.97
N LEU A 11 -19.11 -9.43 8.45
CA LEU A 11 -17.77 -9.95 8.68
C LEU A 11 -16.97 -10.07 7.36
N LEU A 12 -17.61 -10.57 6.30
CA LEU A 12 -17.00 -10.74 4.98
C LEU A 12 -16.56 -9.41 4.37
N ILE A 13 -17.29 -8.33 4.67
CA ILE A 13 -16.95 -6.96 4.23
C ILE A 13 -15.99 -6.29 5.21
N ALA A 14 -16.16 -6.49 6.51
CA ALA A 14 -15.33 -5.87 7.54
C ALA A 14 -13.88 -6.38 7.50
N LEU A 15 -13.65 -7.65 7.16
CA LEU A 15 -12.31 -8.23 7.07
C LEU A 15 -11.41 -7.53 6.03
N PRO A 16 -11.79 -7.42 4.74
CA PRO A 16 -10.98 -6.70 3.75
C PRO A 16 -10.92 -5.20 4.04
N VAL A 17 -12.00 -4.57 4.51
CA VAL A 17 -12.00 -3.15 4.89
C VAL A 17 -11.04 -2.88 6.03
N TYR A 18 -10.99 -3.75 7.04
CA TYR A 18 -10.05 -3.65 8.15
C TYR A 18 -8.59 -3.82 7.69
N ILE A 19 -8.32 -4.77 6.79
CA ILE A 19 -6.99 -4.98 6.21
C ILE A 19 -6.53 -3.75 5.44
N VAL A 20 -7.38 -3.21 4.55
CA VAL A 20 -7.07 -1.99 3.77
C VAL A 20 -6.89 -0.80 4.70
N TYR A 21 -7.81 -0.58 5.63
CA TYR A 21 -7.73 0.50 6.60
C TYR A 21 -6.46 0.43 7.42
N TRP A 22 -6.10 -0.76 7.91
CA TRP A 22 -4.87 -0.98 8.66
C TRP A 22 -3.63 -0.79 7.81
N LEU A 23 -3.64 -1.17 6.53
CA LEU A 23 -2.53 -0.94 5.61
C LEU A 23 -2.34 0.55 5.32
N THR A 24 -3.44 1.30 5.18
CA THR A 24 -3.42 2.76 4.97
C THR A 24 -3.05 3.52 6.25
N THR A 25 -3.57 3.13 7.41
CA THR A 25 -3.25 3.73 8.71
C THR A 25 -1.91 3.27 9.28
N ARG A 26 -1.35 2.17 8.74
CA ARG A 26 0.07 1.82 8.89
C ARG A 26 1.00 2.66 8.05
N SER A 27 0.58 3.78 7.46
CA SER A 27 1.54 4.85 7.16
C SER A 27 2.14 5.30 8.49
N PRO A 28 3.34 4.86 8.85
CA PRO A 28 3.95 5.26 10.10
C PRO A 28 4.42 6.69 9.84
N SER A 29 3.88 7.63 10.57
CA SER A 29 4.37 9.00 10.67
C SER A 29 5.78 9.10 11.30
N ASP A 30 6.62 8.07 11.19
CA ASP A 30 7.99 8.02 11.74
C ASP A 30 8.88 7.10 10.86
N GLY A 31 9.35 7.65 9.73
CA GLY A 31 10.31 7.03 8.80
C GLY A 31 10.43 7.88 7.52
N PRO A 32 11.63 8.33 7.10
CA PRO A 32 11.83 9.60 6.43
C PRO A 32 11.42 9.58 4.94
N THR A 33 10.18 9.97 4.61
CA THR A 33 9.75 10.49 3.29
C THR A 33 9.88 9.57 2.03
N GLU A 34 10.80 8.63 1.99
CA GLU A 34 11.14 7.73 0.88
C GLU A 34 10.13 6.59 0.72
N ASP A 35 9.68 5.95 1.80
CA ASP A 35 8.66 4.90 1.76
C ASP A 35 7.30 5.43 1.28
N SER A 36 6.93 6.65 1.69
CA SER A 36 5.73 7.32 1.19
C SER A 36 5.85 7.69 -0.29
N ALA A 37 7.03 8.14 -0.74
CA ALA A 37 7.28 8.45 -2.13
C ALA A 37 7.24 7.20 -3.03
N LEU A 38 7.79 6.07 -2.56
CA LEU A 38 7.72 4.77 -3.24
C LEU A 38 6.30 4.23 -3.31
N ALA A 39 5.52 4.32 -2.22
CA ALA A 39 4.13 3.90 -2.19
C ALA A 39 3.26 4.67 -3.19
N VAL A 40 3.45 6.01 -3.27
CA VAL A 40 2.76 6.86 -4.25
C VAL A 40 3.17 6.52 -5.69
N LEU A 41 4.42 6.11 -5.91
CA LEU A 41 4.89 5.65 -7.22
C LEU A 41 4.23 4.32 -7.62
N GLN A 42 4.14 3.36 -6.70
CA GLN A 42 3.55 2.05 -6.94
C GLN A 42 2.05 2.14 -7.24
N GLU A 43 1.32 3.01 -6.55
CA GLU A 43 -0.10 3.29 -6.80
C GLU A 43 -0.34 3.78 -8.25
N ARG A 44 0.51 4.70 -8.73
CA ARG A 44 0.39 5.25 -10.09
C ARG A 44 0.77 4.26 -11.18
N TYR A 45 1.73 3.38 -10.90
CA TYR A 45 2.08 2.26 -11.79
C TYR A 45 0.93 1.25 -11.89
N ALA A 46 0.30 0.88 -10.76
CA ALA A 46 -0.87 0.00 -10.75
C ALA A 46 -2.08 0.60 -11.48
N ARG A 47 -2.19 1.94 -11.50
CA ARG A 47 -3.20 2.67 -12.29
C ARG A 47 -2.83 2.80 -13.78
N GLY A 48 -1.61 2.46 -14.17
CA GLY A 48 -1.09 2.60 -15.54
C GLY A 48 -0.77 4.05 -15.94
N GLU A 49 -0.61 4.96 -14.98
CA GLU A 49 -0.27 6.38 -15.23
C GLU A 49 1.24 6.58 -15.51
N ILE A 50 2.05 5.56 -15.23
CA ILE A 50 3.51 5.56 -15.46
C ILE A 50 3.93 4.19 -15.97
N ASP A 51 4.87 4.23 -16.91
CA ASP A 51 5.45 3.06 -17.56
C ASP A 51 6.47 2.35 -16.64
N ASP A 52 6.68 1.05 -16.87
CA ASP A 52 7.65 0.21 -16.17
C ASP A 52 9.05 0.85 -16.10
N GLU A 53 9.48 1.47 -17.20
CA GLU A 53 10.82 2.06 -17.31
C GLU A 53 10.98 3.30 -16.42
N GLU A 54 9.90 4.08 -16.25
CA GLU A 54 9.88 5.26 -15.41
C GLU A 54 9.74 4.91 -13.91
N PHE A 55 9.00 3.84 -13.61
CA PHE A 55 8.89 3.29 -12.26
C PHE A 55 10.25 2.84 -11.73
N GLU A 56 10.98 2.00 -12.49
CA GLU A 56 12.27 1.45 -12.07
C GLU A 56 13.33 2.55 -11.87
N ARG A 57 13.36 3.56 -12.74
CA ARG A 57 14.31 4.69 -12.64
C ARG A 57 14.10 5.54 -11.39
N ARG A 58 12.87 5.70 -10.92
CA ARG A 58 12.55 6.48 -9.72
C ARG A 58 12.69 5.65 -8.46
N ARG A 59 12.34 4.36 -8.51
CA ARG A 59 12.58 3.40 -7.44
C ARG A 59 14.07 3.29 -7.10
N ALA A 60 14.94 3.20 -8.11
CA ALA A 60 16.39 3.14 -7.92
C ALA A 60 16.99 4.36 -7.21
N ARG A 61 16.33 5.53 -7.24
CA ARG A 61 16.78 6.73 -6.50
C ARG A 61 16.26 6.78 -5.06
N LEU A 62 15.14 6.10 -4.79
CA LEU A 62 14.43 6.12 -3.52
C LEU A 62 14.71 4.89 -2.66
N THR A 63 15.37 3.87 -3.20
CA THR A 63 16.04 2.83 -2.41
C THR A 63 17.48 3.32 -2.20
N PRO A 64 17.82 3.96 -1.06
CA PRO A 64 19.20 4.21 -0.74
C PRO A 64 19.86 2.84 -0.57
N ASP A 65 21.07 2.76 -1.08
CA ASP A 65 21.93 1.60 -1.07
C ASP A 65 21.96 0.89 0.30
N GLY A 66 21.22 -0.21 0.43
CA GLY A 66 21.38 -1.21 1.50
C GLY A 66 22.58 -2.14 1.24
N GLY A 67 23.48 -1.77 0.33
CA GLY A 67 24.70 -2.46 0.01
C GLY A 67 25.90 -1.89 0.74
N ARG A 68 26.23 -2.48 1.89
CA ARG A 68 27.59 -2.55 2.48
C ARG A 68 28.34 -1.23 2.66
N TYR A 69 28.55 -0.84 3.92
CA TYR A 69 29.88 -0.69 4.54
C TYR A 69 29.74 -0.83 6.05
#